data_AF-A0A099F719-F1
#
_entry.id   AF-A0A099F719-F1
#
_cell.length_a   1.000
_cell.length_b   1.000
_cell.length_c   1.000
_cell.angle_alpha   90.00
_cell.angle_beta   90.00
_cell.angle_gamma   90.00
#
_symmetry.space_group_name_H-M   'P 1'
#
loop_
_entity.id
_entity.type
_entity.pdbx_description
1 polymer ?
#
loop_
_entity_poly.entity_id
_entity_poly.type
_entity_poly.pdbx_seq_one_letter_code
_entity_poly.pdbx_strand_id
1 'polypeptide(L)' 'MSQKTVRKVIRFGATEFTYERIVQPRIGPWRDALDRMLAKNSGRPKRGRLTRIRMFQELHALG' A
#
# COMPACT_ATOMS: atom_id res chain seq x y z
N MET A 1 9.74 11.46 -14.70
CA MET A 1 10.30 11.63 -13.34
C MET A 1 11.71 12.20 -13.46
N SER A 2 12.03 13.29 -12.76
CA SER A 2 13.20 14.13 -13.03
C SER A 2 14.52 13.50 -12.56
N GLN A 3 15.55 13.52 -13.42
CA GLN A 3 16.89 12.92 -13.20
C GLN A 3 17.64 13.49 -11.97
N LYS A 4 17.22 14.66 -11.48
CA LYS A 4 17.80 15.31 -10.30
C LYS A 4 17.57 14.52 -9.01
N THR A 5 16.43 13.84 -8.90
CA THR A 5 16.06 13.07 -7.69
C THR A 5 16.90 11.79 -7.57
N VAL A 6 17.20 11.13 -8.70
CA VAL A 6 17.99 9.89 -8.75
C VAL A 6 19.45 10.12 -8.36
N ARG A 7 20.07 11.20 -8.86
CA ARG A 7 21.46 11.54 -8.49
C ARG A 7 21.62 11.86 -7.01
N LYS A 8 20.59 12.41 -6.36
CA LYS A 8 20.60 12.68 -4.91
C LYS A 8 20.61 11.39 -4.09
N VAL A 9 19.90 10.36 -4.54
CA VAL A 9 19.83 9.05 -3.89
C VAL A 9 21.15 8.30 -4.01
N ILE A 10 21.82 8.35 -5.18
CA ILE A 10 23.09 7.64 -5.40
C ILE A 10 24.26 8.29 -4.64
N ARG A 11 24.27 9.63 -4.47
CA ARG A 11 25.36 10.35 -3.80
C ARG A 11 25.45 10.11 -2.29
N PHE A 12 24.37 9.70 -1.64
CA PHE A 12 24.31 9.58 -0.18
C PHE A 12 24.38 8.15 0.37
N GLY A 13 24.63 7.15 -0.48
CA GLY A 13 24.95 5.78 -0.02
C GLY A 13 23.93 5.15 0.94
N ALA A 14 22.70 5.66 1.02
CA ALA A 14 21.65 5.13 1.89
C ALA A 14 20.92 3.97 1.19
N THR A 15 21.70 2.94 0.84
CA THR A 15 21.19 1.68 0.31
C THR A 15 21.01 0.72 1.48
N GLU A 16 20.06 1.01 2.37
CA GLU A 16 19.58 0.05 3.37
C GLU A 16 18.21 0.53 3.87
N PHE A 17 17.19 0.31 3.04
CA PHE A 17 15.81 0.25 3.55
C PHE A 17 15.59 -1.16 4.10
N THR A 18 16.21 -1.47 5.24
CA THR A 18 15.83 -2.62 6.06
C THR A 18 14.43 -2.34 6.62
N TYR A 19 13.42 -3.03 6.07
CA TYR A 19 12.03 -2.90 6.51
C TYR A 19 11.80 -3.74 7.78
N GLU A 20 12.39 -3.32 8.89
CA GLU A 20 12.09 -3.87 10.21
C GLU A 20 10.73 -3.32 10.67
N ARG A 21 9.63 -4.06 10.43
CA ARG A 21 8.33 -3.71 11.00
C ARG A 21 8.27 -4.08 12.48
N ILE A 22 8.81 -3.21 13.34
CA ILE A 22 8.72 -3.38 14.80
C ILE A 22 7.37 -2.85 15.34
N VAL A 23 6.70 -1.93 14.65
CA VAL A 23 5.33 -1.51 14.99
C VAL A 23 4.52 -1.35 13.72
N GLN A 24 3.51 -2.22 13.55
CA GLN A 24 2.53 -2.05 12.50
C GLN A 24 1.68 -0.80 12.82
N PRO A 25 1.65 0.27 12.00
CA PRO A 25 0.73 1.38 12.23
C PRO A 25 -0.69 0.80 12.33
N ARG A 26 -1.41 1.15 13.40
CA ARG A 26 -2.77 0.67 13.60
C ARG A 26 -3.63 1.36 12.54
N ILE A 27 -4.10 0.62 11.55
CA ILE A 27 -4.98 1.09 10.44
C ILE A 27 -6.36 1.58 10.95
N GLY A 28 -6.51 1.79 12.26
CA GLY A 28 -7.78 2.16 12.89
C GLY A 28 -8.86 1.10 12.66
N PRO A 29 -10.14 1.46 12.76
CA PRO A 29 -11.28 0.54 12.64
C PRO A 29 -11.44 -0.07 11.24
N TRP A 30 -10.68 0.41 10.26
CA TRP A 30 -10.76 -0.02 8.86
C TRP A 30 -9.99 -1.31 8.56
N ARG A 31 -9.23 -1.82 9.53
CA ARG A 31 -8.31 -2.95 9.32
C ARG A 31 -9.04 -4.22 8.90
N ASP A 32 -10.10 -4.57 9.63
CA ASP A 32 -10.89 -5.77 9.36
C ASP A 32 -11.65 -5.65 8.02
N ALA A 33 -12.14 -4.45 7.71
CA ALA A 33 -12.81 -4.17 6.43
C ALA A 33 -11.83 -4.29 5.25
N LEU A 34 -10.62 -3.74 5.38
CA LEU A 34 -9.56 -3.82 4.38
C LEU A 34 -9.10 -5.27 4.18
N ASP A 35 -8.89 -6.02 5.26
CA ASP A 35 -8.46 -7.43 5.18
C ASP A 35 -9.52 -8.30 4.49
N ARG A 36 -10.80 -8.12 4.83
CA ARG A 36 -11.91 -8.80 4.14
C ARG A 36 -11.95 -8.45 2.65
N MET A 37 -11.75 -7.18 2.29
CA MET A 37 -11.73 -6.75 0.90
C MET A 37 -10.53 -7.31 0.14
N LEU A 38 -9.35 -7.33 0.74
CA LEU A 38 -8.14 -7.90 0.13
C LEU A 38 -8.27 -9.41 -0.09
N ALA A 39 -8.81 -10.14 0.89
CA ALA A 39 -9.08 -11.57 0.78
C ALA A 39 -10.08 -11.87 -0.33
N LYS A 40 -11.16 -11.08 -0.45
CA LYS A 40 -12.11 -11.22 -1.57
C LYS A 40 -11.48 -10.86 -2.91
N ASN A 41 -10.57 -9.89 -2.93
CA ASN A 41 -9.95 -9.40 -4.15
C ASN A 41 -8.89 -10.36 -4.70
N SER A 42 -8.15 -11.06 -3.82
CA SER A 42 -7.10 -12.01 -4.24
C SER A 42 -7.66 -13.16 -5.09
N GLY A 43 -8.87 -13.64 -4.76
CA GLY A 43 -9.59 -14.68 -5.51
C GLY A 43 -10.15 -14.23 -6.86
N ARG A 44 -10.15 -12.92 -7.17
CA ARG A 44 -10.68 -12.44 -8.45
C ARG A 44 -9.68 -12.63 -9.58
N PRO A 45 -10.14 -12.92 -10.82
CA PRO A 45 -9.29 -12.88 -12.01
C PRO A 45 -8.75 -11.46 -12.21
N LYS A 46 -7.58 -11.31 -12.86
CA LYS A 46 -6.90 -10.01 -13.03
C LYS A 46 -7.81 -8.89 -13.51
N ARG A 47 -8.77 -9.18 -14.41
CA ARG A 47 -9.75 -8.21 -14.95
C ARG A 47 -10.81 -7.77 -13.94
N GLY A 48 -11.10 -8.57 -12.91
CA GLY A 48 -12.08 -8.26 -11.87
C GLY A 48 -11.46 -7.80 -10.55
N ARG A 49 -10.12 -7.80 -10.45
CA ARG A 49 -9.42 -7.34 -9.25
C ARG A 49 -9.60 -5.83 -9.10
N LEU A 50 -10.07 -5.41 -7.92
CA LEU A 50 -10.11 -4.02 -7.52
C LEU A 50 -8.68 -3.45 -7.49
N THR A 51 -8.56 -2.21 -7.94
CA THR A 51 -7.34 -1.44 -7.80
C THR A 51 -7.24 -0.89 -6.39
N ARG A 52 -6.03 -0.50 -5.97
CA ARG A 52 -5.78 0.09 -4.64
C ARG A 52 -6.60 1.37 -4.42
N ILE A 53 -6.80 2.16 -5.47
CA ILE A 53 -7.65 3.36 -5.47
C ILE A 53 -9.12 2.98 -5.23
N ARG A 54 -9.62 1.96 -5.91
CA ARG A 54 -11.01 1.53 -5.72
C ARG A 54 -11.25 0.96 -4.33
N MET A 55 -10.32 0.16 -3.81
CA MET A 55 -10.39 -0.33 -2.43
C MET A 55 -10.39 0.82 -1.41
N PHE A 56 -9.60 1.87 -1.63
CA PHE A 56 -9.61 3.05 -0.77
C PHE A 56 -10.96 3.79 -0.80
N GLN A 57 -11.57 3.97 -1.99
CA GLN A 57 -12.89 4.62 -2.09
C GLN A 57 -13.99 3.82 -1.38
N GLU A 58 -14.00 2.50 -1.55
CA GLU A 58 -14.99 1.62 -0.90
C GLU A 58 -14.81 1.62 0.63
N LEU A 59 -13.55 1.65 1.11
CA LEU A 59 -13.27 1.81 2.54
C LEU A 59 -13.73 3.18 3.03
N HIS A 60 -13.45 4.26 2.31
CA HIS A 60 -13.91 5.59 2.67
C HIS A 60 -15.44 5.77 2.56
N ALA A 61 -16.14 4.94 1.78
CA ALA A 61 -17.61 4.98 1.72
C ALA A 61 -18.26 4.24 2.89
N LEU A 62 -17.51 3.40 3.61
CA LEU A 62 -18.00 2.62 4.76
C LEU A 62 -18.04 3.45 6.07
N GLY A 63 -17.74 4.76 6.04
CA GLY A 63 -17.76 5.64 7.21
C GLY A 63 -17.28 7.06 6.96
#